data_AF-A0A1H4HMN7-F1
#
_entry.id   AF-A0A1H4HMN7-F1
#
_cell.length_a   1.000
_cell.length_b   1.000
_cell.length_c   1.000
_cell.angle_alpha   90.00
_cell.angle_beta   90.00
_cell.angle_gamma   90.00
#
_symmetry.space_group_name_H-M   'P 1'
#
loop_
_entity.id
_entity.type
_entity.pdbx_description
1 polymer ?
#
loop_
_entity_poly.entity_id
_entity_poly.type
_entity_poly.pdbx_seq_one_letter_code
_entity_poly.pdbx_strand_id
1 'polypeptide(L)'
;MNENLKAAGKFKRIAIIHFSVFLILTIVLIPLFAFLFDNYWLLFGLIFSFVAPIFKAENLKKVFVFLTVAVIIYWYNVGFIFSDKITFYWFSFIFGYINQSFIEGFEGLAGKIISNQASEMTSQIVDGIKSKEKFINDNKNGSNTTASAN
;
A
#
# COMPACT_ATOMS: atom_id res chain seq x y z
N MET A 1 4.76 -24.94 1.81
CA MET A 1 4.36 -23.56 1.43
C MET A 1 5.28 -22.58 2.13
N ASN A 2 6.07 -21.81 1.36
CA ASN A 2 7.12 -20.91 1.87
C ASN A 2 6.54 -19.94 2.92
N GLU A 3 7.22 -19.78 4.07
CA GLU A 3 6.79 -18.91 5.17
C GLU A 3 6.67 -17.45 4.73
N ASN A 4 7.50 -17.02 3.77
CA ASN A 4 7.46 -15.69 3.18
C ASN A 4 6.16 -15.43 2.39
N LEU A 5 5.71 -16.40 1.59
CA LEU A 5 4.39 -16.34 0.92
C LEU A 5 3.22 -16.31 1.92
N LYS A 6 3.33 -17.04 3.04
CA LYS A 6 2.32 -16.95 4.12
C LYS A 6 2.31 -15.57 4.77
N ALA A 7 3.48 -14.97 5.01
CA ALA A 7 3.61 -13.64 5.58
C ALA A 7 3.02 -12.56 4.65
N ALA A 8 3.32 -12.59 3.35
CA ALA A 8 2.72 -11.70 2.36
C ALA A 8 1.18 -11.81 2.32
N GLY A 9 0.66 -13.04 2.38
CA GLY A 9 -0.79 -13.28 2.48
C GLY A 9 -1.42 -12.70 3.75
N LYS A 10 -0.72 -12.77 4.90
CA LYS A 10 -1.17 -12.14 6.16
C LYS A 10 -1.24 -10.62 6.04
N PHE A 11 -0.23 -9.96 5.46
CA PHE A 11 -0.24 -8.50 5.28
C PHE A 11 -1.37 -8.04 4.37
N LYS A 12 -1.62 -8.76 3.26
CA LYS A 12 -2.77 -8.48 2.39
C LYS A 12 -4.10 -8.63 3.13
N ARG A 13 -4.25 -9.66 3.98
CA ARG A 13 -5.45 -9.85 4.79
C ARG A 13 -5.64 -8.74 5.82
N ILE A 14 -4.57 -8.27 6.45
CA ILE A 14 -4.59 -7.14 7.40
C ILE A 14 -5.06 -5.87 6.70
N ALA A 15 -4.54 -5.58 5.50
CA ALA A 15 -4.97 -4.41 4.71
C ALA A 15 -6.48 -4.45 4.41
N ILE A 16 -7.02 -5.62 4.02
CA ILE A 16 -8.45 -5.80 3.77
C ILE A 16 -9.28 -5.58 5.04
N ILE A 17 -8.88 -6.19 6.16
CA ILE A 17 -9.59 -6.02 7.44
C ILE A 17 -9.61 -4.55 7.85
N HIS A 18 -8.47 -3.86 7.74
CA HIS A 18 -8.37 -2.44 8.05
C HIS A 18 -9.29 -1.59 7.18
N PHE A 19 -9.31 -1.85 5.86
CA PHE A 19 -10.21 -1.16 4.93
C PHE A 19 -11.69 -1.39 5.29
N SER A 20 -12.08 -2.61 5.64
CA SER A 20 -13.45 -2.91 6.07
C SER A 20 -13.84 -2.15 7.33
N VAL A 21 -12.94 -2.08 8.32
CA VAL A 21 -13.16 -1.30 9.54
C VAL A 21 -13.30 0.19 9.22
N PHE A 22 -12.42 0.72 8.37
CA PHE A 22 -12.52 2.10 7.88
C PHE A 22 -13.86 2.40 7.22
N LEU A 23 -14.34 1.51 6.34
CA LEU A 23 -15.59 1.69 5.62
C LEU A 23 -16.79 1.72 6.58
N ILE A 24 -16.84 0.78 7.53
CA ILE A 24 -17.90 0.74 8.55
C ILE A 24 -17.87 2.00 9.41
N LEU A 25 -16.69 2.39 9.91
CA LEU A 25 -16.54 3.60 10.71
C LEU A 25 -16.97 4.84 9.94
N THR A 26 -16.61 4.96 8.67
CA THR A 26 -16.95 6.12 7.84
C THR A 26 -18.47 6.24 7.62
N ILE A 27 -19.14 5.12 7.32
CA ILE A 27 -20.60 5.09 7.09
C ILE A 27 -21.40 5.30 8.39
N VAL A 28 -20.82 5.01 9.55
CA VAL A 28 -21.49 5.25 10.84
C VAL A 28 -21.20 6.66 11.38
N LEU A 29 -19.91 7.05 11.44
CA LEU A 29 -19.48 8.29 12.09
C LEU A 29 -19.92 9.53 11.33
N ILE A 30 -19.84 9.54 10.00
CA ILE A 30 -20.16 10.75 9.23
C ILE A 30 -21.65 11.10 9.32
N PRO A 31 -22.60 10.16 9.13
CA PRO A 31 -24.01 10.44 9.39
C PRO A 31 -24.31 10.79 10.84
N LEU A 32 -23.63 10.15 11.81
CA LEU A 32 -23.77 10.51 13.21
C LEU A 32 -23.37 11.96 13.48
N PHE A 33 -22.24 12.43 12.94
CA PHE A 33 -21.83 13.83 13.07
C PHE A 33 -22.76 14.79 12.32
N ALA A 34 -23.24 14.42 11.13
CA ALA A 34 -24.21 15.22 10.40
C ALA A 34 -25.50 15.44 11.21
N PHE A 35 -25.96 14.39 11.91
CA PHE A 35 -27.11 14.46 12.80
C PHE A 35 -26.82 15.27 14.08
N LEU A 36 -25.70 15.00 14.76
CA LEU A 36 -25.33 15.68 16.02
C LEU A 36 -25.14 17.19 15.85
N PHE A 37 -24.66 17.63 14.68
CA PHE A 37 -24.42 19.04 14.38
C PHE A 37 -25.58 19.70 13.60
N ASP A 38 -26.68 18.98 13.38
CA ASP A 38 -27.83 19.43 12.57
C ASP A 38 -27.42 20.03 11.21
N ASN A 39 -26.43 19.42 10.57
CA ASN A 39 -25.84 19.90 9.33
C ASN A 39 -25.66 18.75 8.35
N TYR A 40 -26.71 18.49 7.56
CA TYR A 40 -26.71 17.40 6.56
C TYR A 40 -25.70 17.59 5.42
N TRP A 41 -25.14 18.79 5.24
CA TRP A 41 -24.03 18.98 4.31
C TRP A 41 -22.80 18.15 4.72
N LEU A 42 -22.64 17.84 6.01
CA LEU A 42 -21.53 17.01 6.49
C LEU A 42 -21.55 15.59 5.91
N LEU A 43 -22.68 15.12 5.37
CA LEU A 43 -22.77 13.84 4.63
C LEU A 43 -21.84 13.79 3.42
N PHE A 44 -21.52 14.92 2.79
CA PHE A 44 -20.53 14.98 1.72
C PHE A 44 -19.13 14.58 2.18
N GLY A 45 -18.86 14.60 3.50
CA GLY A 45 -17.66 14.04 4.10
C GLY A 45 -17.41 12.58 3.70
N LEU A 46 -18.46 11.79 3.42
CA LEU A 46 -18.32 10.44 2.88
C LEU A 46 -17.47 10.46 1.61
N ILE A 47 -17.81 11.34 0.66
CA ILE A 47 -17.10 11.45 -0.62
C ILE A 47 -15.64 11.84 -0.35
N PHE A 48 -15.40 12.86 0.49
CA PHE A 48 -14.05 13.31 0.82
C PHE A 48 -13.18 12.23 1.47
N SER A 49 -13.75 11.36 2.31
CA SER A 49 -13.07 10.21 2.90
C SER A 49 -12.62 9.16 1.87
N PHE A 50 -13.29 9.08 0.70
CA PHE A 50 -12.91 8.14 -0.36
C PHE A 50 -12.08 8.76 -1.48
N VAL A 51 -11.92 10.08 -1.54
CA VAL A 51 -11.10 10.76 -2.57
C VAL A 51 -9.69 10.18 -2.60
N ALA A 52 -9.00 10.13 -1.46
CA ALA A 52 -7.63 9.64 -1.39
C ALA A 52 -7.52 8.16 -1.88
N PRO A 53 -8.29 7.20 -1.34
CA PRO A 53 -8.29 5.81 -1.83
C PRO A 53 -8.60 5.64 -3.33
N ILE A 54 -9.44 6.49 -3.92
CA ILE A 54 -9.85 6.38 -5.34
C ILE A 54 -8.77 6.93 -6.26
N PHE A 55 -8.20 8.09 -5.94
CA PHE A 55 -7.19 8.71 -6.77
C PHE A 55 -5.82 8.13 -6.38
N LYS A 56 -5.30 7.11 -7.06
CA LYS A 56 -3.88 6.69 -6.88
C LYS A 56 -2.92 7.68 -7.56
N ALA A 57 -3.10 8.98 -7.31
CA ALA A 57 -2.37 10.03 -8.01
C ALA A 57 -1.04 10.30 -7.29
N GLU A 58 0.07 10.24 -8.01
CA GLU A 58 1.41 10.63 -7.51
C GLU A 58 1.43 12.06 -6.93
N ASN A 59 0.45 12.90 -7.32
CA ASN A 59 0.31 14.28 -6.87
C ASN A 59 -0.56 14.46 -5.60
N LEU A 60 -1.14 13.41 -5.03
CA LEU A 60 -1.99 13.52 -3.84
C LEU A 60 -1.27 14.16 -2.66
N LYS A 61 0.02 13.87 -2.48
CA LYS A 61 0.84 14.50 -1.43
C LYS A 61 0.90 16.02 -1.59
N LYS A 62 1.08 16.51 -2.82
CA LYS A 62 1.12 17.95 -3.11
C LYS A 62 -0.25 18.60 -2.89
N VAL A 63 -1.32 17.95 -3.36
CA VAL A 63 -2.69 18.40 -3.15
C VAL A 63 -3.02 18.45 -1.66
N PHE A 64 -2.64 17.43 -0.90
CA PHE A 64 -2.84 17.35 0.55
C PHE A 64 -2.16 18.51 1.28
N VAL A 65 -0.89 18.78 0.97
CA VAL A 65 -0.13 19.89 1.59
C VAL A 65 -0.79 21.23 1.25
N PHE A 66 -1.11 21.46 -0.03
CA PHE A 66 -1.76 22.70 -0.46
C PHE A 66 -3.12 22.91 0.22
N LEU A 67 -3.96 21.88 0.24
CA LEU A 67 -5.27 21.91 0.88
C LEU A 67 -5.15 22.20 2.39
N THR A 68 -4.17 21.59 3.05
CA THR A 68 -3.93 21.79 4.48
C THR A 68 -3.51 23.24 4.78
N VAL A 69 -2.62 23.81 3.98
CA VAL A 69 -2.24 25.23 4.13
C VAL A 69 -3.45 26.14 3.93
N ALA A 70 -4.28 25.88 2.92
CA ALA A 70 -5.51 26.65 2.68
C ALA A 70 -6.49 26.58 3.86
N VAL A 71 -6.64 25.41 4.49
CA VAL A 71 -7.53 25.23 5.66
C VAL A 71 -6.97 25.92 6.90
N ILE A 72 -5.65 25.90 7.10
CA ILE A 72 -5.02 26.65 8.21
C ILE A 72 -5.24 28.16 8.03
N ILE A 73 -5.08 28.68 6.82
CA ILE A 73 -5.38 30.10 6.51
C ILE A 73 -6.87 30.39 6.75
N TYR A 74 -7.75 29.48 6.36
CA TYR A 74 -9.19 29.62 6.62
C TYR A 74 -9.49 29.71 8.12
N TRP A 75 -8.91 28.82 8.94
CA TRP A 75 -9.08 28.88 10.39
C TRP A 75 -8.50 30.14 11.02
N TYR A 76 -7.42 30.69 10.47
CA TYR A 76 -6.88 31.97 10.94
C TYR A 76 -7.87 33.13 10.76
N ASN A 77 -8.65 33.12 9.67
CA ASN A 77 -9.60 34.19 9.36
C ASN A 77 -10.98 34.01 10.01
N VAL A 78 -11.48 32.77 10.08
CA VAL A 78 -12.88 32.47 10.48
C VAL A 78 -12.96 31.80 11.87
N GLY A 79 -11.83 31.34 12.40
CA GLY A 79 -11.77 30.52 13.61
C GLY A 79 -11.95 29.03 13.32
N PHE A 80 -11.62 28.21 14.31
CA PHE A 80 -11.78 26.76 14.22
C PHE A 80 -13.19 26.35 14.68
N ILE A 81 -13.98 25.78 13.78
CA ILE A 81 -15.28 25.18 14.09
C ILE A 81 -15.35 23.82 13.40
N PHE A 82 -15.45 22.75 14.17
CA PHE A 82 -15.43 21.38 13.63
C PHE A 82 -16.67 21.06 12.78
N SER A 83 -17.84 21.56 13.17
CA SER A 83 -19.10 21.40 12.44
C SER A 83 -19.20 22.24 11.17
N ASP A 84 -18.23 23.12 10.92
CA ASP A 84 -18.14 23.86 9.67
C ASP A 84 -17.75 22.93 8.52
N LYS A 85 -18.33 23.17 7.35
CA LYS A 85 -18.20 22.28 6.17
C LYS A 85 -16.75 22.12 5.77
N ILE A 86 -15.98 23.21 5.71
CA ILE A 86 -14.59 23.19 5.24
C ILE A 86 -13.73 22.37 6.20
N THR A 87 -13.85 22.65 7.50
CA THR A 87 -13.14 21.91 8.55
C THR A 87 -13.49 20.43 8.51
N PHE A 88 -14.77 20.09 8.48
CA PHE A 88 -15.23 18.71 8.51
C PHE A 88 -14.81 17.92 7.26
N TYR A 89 -14.90 18.52 6.07
CA TYR A 89 -14.46 17.87 4.83
C TYR A 89 -12.95 17.64 4.82
N TRP A 90 -12.17 18.57 5.35
CA TRP A 90 -10.72 18.40 5.49
C TRP A 90 -10.36 17.26 6.45
N PHE A 91 -11.02 17.15 7.60
CA PHE A 91 -10.85 16.00 8.50
C PHE A 91 -11.27 14.68 7.86
N SER A 92 -12.39 14.68 7.13
CA SER A 92 -12.84 13.52 6.36
C SER A 92 -11.79 13.10 5.33
N PHE A 93 -11.22 14.06 4.60
CA PHE A 93 -10.15 13.83 3.65
C PHE A 93 -8.88 13.28 4.31
N ILE A 94 -8.45 13.81 5.47
CA ILE A 94 -7.34 13.26 6.24
C ILE A 94 -7.60 11.81 6.62
N PHE A 95 -8.80 11.52 7.11
CA PHE A 95 -9.16 10.18 7.53
C PHE A 95 -9.01 9.18 6.37
N GLY A 96 -9.48 9.55 5.18
CA GLY A 96 -9.26 8.80 3.94
C GLY A 96 -7.77 8.65 3.57
N TYR A 97 -7.02 9.74 3.66
CA TYR A 97 -5.58 9.77 3.32
C TYR A 97 -4.73 8.89 4.24
N ILE A 98 -5.02 8.88 5.54
CA ILE A 98 -4.36 8.00 6.52
C ILE A 98 -4.64 6.53 6.17
N ASN A 99 -5.91 6.19 5.89
CA ASN A 99 -6.28 4.83 5.51
C ASN A 99 -5.57 4.36 4.23
N GLN A 100 -5.51 5.21 3.20
CA GLN A 100 -4.75 4.92 1.98
C GLN A 100 -3.27 4.66 2.29
N SER A 101 -2.65 5.52 3.10
CA SER A 101 -1.22 5.39 3.45
C SER A 101 -0.94 4.08 4.21
N PHE A 102 -1.86 3.65 5.09
CA PHE A 102 -1.76 2.36 5.77
C PHE A 102 -1.85 1.18 4.79
N ILE A 103 -2.82 1.20 3.87
CA ILE A 103 -3.01 0.14 2.88
C ILE A 103 -1.79 0.03 1.96
N GLU A 104 -1.30 1.16 1.44
CA GLU A 104 -0.10 1.21 0.60
C GLU A 104 1.13 0.67 1.34
N GLY A 105 1.26 0.97 2.64
CA GLY A 105 2.32 0.41 3.49
C GLY A 105 2.29 -1.11 3.56
N PHE A 106 1.12 -1.70 3.82
CA PHE A 106 0.96 -3.17 3.89
C PHE A 106 1.10 -3.87 2.54
N GLU A 107 0.53 -3.30 1.47
CA GLU A 107 0.68 -3.83 0.12
C GLU A 107 2.13 -3.75 -0.36
N GLY A 108 2.83 -2.66 -0.06
CA GLY A 108 4.25 -2.48 -0.37
C GLY A 108 5.13 -3.49 0.38
N LEU A 109 4.83 -3.78 1.65
CA LEU A 109 5.53 -4.80 2.42
C LEU A 109 5.31 -6.20 1.84
N ALA A 110 4.07 -6.55 1.50
CA ALA A 110 3.73 -7.82 0.86
C ALA A 110 4.43 -7.97 -0.50
N GLY A 111 4.45 -6.90 -1.30
CA GLY A 111 5.12 -6.86 -2.60
C GLY A 111 6.62 -7.12 -2.49
N LYS A 112 7.31 -6.46 -1.54
CA LYS A 112 8.75 -6.66 -1.29
C LYS A 112 9.08 -8.10 -0.90
N ILE A 113 8.25 -8.72 -0.07
CA ILE A 113 8.46 -10.13 0.33
C ILE A 113 8.34 -11.06 -0.88
N ILE A 114 7.34 -10.84 -1.73
CA ILE A 114 7.14 -11.63 -2.95
C ILE A 114 8.29 -11.43 -3.94
N SER A 115 8.74 -10.18 -4.17
CA SER A 115 9.84 -9.90 -5.09
C SER A 115 11.16 -10.49 -4.64
N ASN A 116 11.47 -10.42 -3.33
CA ASN A 116 12.70 -11.00 -2.78
C ASN A 116 12.69 -12.53 -2.93
N GLN A 117 11.57 -13.17 -2.63
CA GLN A 117 11.44 -14.61 -2.78
C GLN A 117 11.55 -15.06 -4.25
N ALA A 118 10.98 -14.27 -5.18
CA ALA A 118 11.13 -14.52 -6.61
C ALA A 118 12.61 -14.42 -7.04
N SER A 119 13.31 -13.37 -6.59
CA SER A 119 14.74 -13.17 -6.87
C SER A 119 15.61 -14.31 -6.33
N GLU A 120 15.36 -14.76 -5.10
CA GLU A 120 16.07 -15.90 -4.49
C GLU A 120 15.85 -17.19 -5.30
N MET A 121 14.61 -17.49 -5.68
CA MET A 121 14.30 -18.66 -6.51
C MET A 121 14.99 -18.58 -7.87
N THR A 122 15.02 -17.40 -8.51
CA THR A 122 15.74 -17.20 -9.77
C THR A 122 17.24 -17.42 -9.61
N SER A 123 17.85 -16.91 -8.53
CA SER A 123 19.28 -17.12 -8.26
C SER A 123 19.61 -18.61 -8.11
N GLN A 124 18.82 -19.35 -7.32
CA GLN A 124 19.03 -20.78 -7.11
C GLN A 124 18.92 -21.58 -8.41
N ILE A 125 17.97 -21.24 -9.29
CA ILE A 125 17.83 -21.87 -10.60
C ILE A 125 19.06 -21.59 -11.47
N VAL A 126 19.52 -20.33 -11.54
CA VAL A 126 20.70 -19.94 -12.32
C VAL A 126 21.96 -20.64 -11.82
N ASP A 127 22.17 -20.69 -10.51
CA ASP A 127 23.33 -21.36 -9.91
C ASP A 127 23.28 -22.88 -10.15
N GLY A 128 22.09 -23.48 -10.08
CA GLY A 128 21.87 -24.88 -10.43
C GLY A 128 22.19 -25.19 -11.91
N ILE A 129 21.79 -24.31 -12.83
CA ILE A 129 22.11 -24.45 -14.27
C ILE A 129 23.62 -24.33 -14.49
N LYS A 130 24.28 -23.31 -13.93
CA LYS A 130 25.73 -23.12 -14.05
C LYS A 130 26.53 -24.29 -13.48
N SER A 131 26.11 -24.82 -12.33
CA SER A 131 26.68 -26.01 -11.72
C SER A 131 26.61 -27.21 -12.67
N LYS A 132 25.43 -27.44 -13.28
CA LYS A 132 25.22 -28.54 -14.21
C LYS A 132 26.04 -28.39 -15.50
N GLU A 133 26.14 -27.17 -16.02
CA GLU A 133 26.96 -26.85 -17.19
C GLU A 133 28.45 -27.07 -16.94
N LYS A 134 28.95 -26.64 -15.77
CA LYS A 134 30.33 -26.92 -15.34
C LYS A 134 30.59 -28.43 -15.27
N PHE A 135 29.68 -29.19 -14.67
CA PHE A 135 29.81 -30.64 -14.56
C PHE A 135 29.85 -31.34 -15.94
N ILE A 136 29.06 -30.87 -16.91
CA ILE A 136 29.05 -31.39 -18.27
C ILE A 136 30.37 -31.06 -19.00
N ASN A 137 30.89 -29.84 -18.85
CA ASN A 137 32.16 -29.45 -19.46
C ASN A 137 33.35 -30.20 -18.86
N ASP A 138 33.38 -30.37 -17.54
CA ASP A 138 34.45 -31.11 -16.85
C ASP A 138 34.45 -32.59 -17.30
N ASN A 139 33.29 -33.22 -17.46
CA ASN A 139 33.19 -34.60 -17.99
C ASN A 139 33.60 -34.71 -19.46
N LYS A 140 33.29 -33.71 -20.30
CA LYS A 140 33.74 -33.69 -21.70
C LYS A 140 35.26 -33.55 -21.82
N ASN A 141 35.88 -32.72 -20.97
CA ASN A 141 37.33 -32.55 -20.98
C ASN A 141 38.08 -33.75 -20.36
N GLY A 142 37.51 -34.41 -19.34
CA GLY A 142 38.06 -35.64 -18.76
C GLY A 142 37.98 -36.87 -19.68
N SER A 143 37.02 -36.89 -20.61
CA SER A 143 36.88 -37.96 -21.61
C SER A 143 37.90 -37.87 -22.76
N ASN A 144 38.49 -36.70 -23.01
CA ASN A 144 39.43 -36.51 -24.12
C ASN A 144 40.89 -36.84 -23.72
N THR A 145 41.21 -36.87 -22.44
CA THR A 145 42.57 -37.19 -21.96
C THR A 145 42.86 -38.68 -21.84
N THR A 146 41.83 -39.55 -21.81
CA THR A 146 42.01 -41.02 -21.80
C THR A 146 42.03 -41.66 -23.18
N ALA A 147 41.60 -40.94 -24.24
CA ALA A 147 41.62 -41.46 -25.62
C ALA A 147 42.95 -41.25 -26.37
N SER A 148 43.91 -40.52 -25.79
CA SER A 148 45.22 -40.21 -26.40
C SER A 148 46.37 -41.09 -25.88
N ALA A 149 46.08 -42.14 -25.11
CA ALA A 149 47.06 -43.10 -24.61
C ALA A 149 46.75 -44.49 -25.14
N ASN A 150 46.97 -44.70 -26.44
CA ASN A 150 47.22 -46.01 -27.06
C ASN A 150 47.93 -45.81 -28.40
#